data_AF-A0A2V9XRG8-F1
#
_entry.id   AF-A0A2V9XRG8-F1
#
_cell.length_a   1.000
_cell.length_b   1.000
_cell.length_c   1.000
_cell.angle_alpha   90.00
_cell.angle_beta   90.00
_cell.angle_gamma   90.00
#
_symmetry.space_group_name_H-M   'P 1'
#
loop_
_entity.id
_entity.type
_entity.pdbx_description
1 polymer ?
#
loop_
_entity_poly.entity_id
_entity_poly.type
_entity_poly.pdbx_seq_one_letter_code
_entity_poly.pdbx_strand_id
1 'polypeptide(L)' 'MENAETIQIGLLEEGDTSSIAAAFQQMGWKKPETQYQRYLQEQIAGTRTCFVATIDGQLPDLLT' A
#
# COMPACT_ATOMS: atom_id res chain seq x y z
N MET A 1 20.60 -17.24 -11.98
CA MET A 1 20.79 -16.07 -11.09
C MET A 1 19.54 -16.00 -10.25
N GLU A 2 19.65 -16.14 -8.93
CA GLU A 2 18.50 -15.91 -8.05
C GLU A 2 18.15 -14.43 -8.12
N ASN A 3 16.92 -14.11 -8.53
CA ASN A 3 16.37 -12.77 -8.41
C ASN A 3 16.14 -12.52 -6.91
N ALA A 4 17.11 -11.90 -6.24
CA ALA A 4 16.95 -11.51 -4.85
C ALA A 4 16.21 -10.16 -4.80
N GLU A 5 14.89 -10.23 -4.88
CA GLU A 5 14.02 -9.07 -4.65
C GLU A 5 14.05 -8.70 -3.16
N THR A 6 14.17 -7.42 -2.85
CA THR A 6 14.15 -6.92 -1.47
C THR A 6 12.72 -6.56 -1.08
N ILE A 7 12.16 -7.29 -0.11
CA ILE A 7 10.85 -6.95 0.45
C ILE A 7 11.05 -6.07 1.68
N GLN A 8 10.38 -4.91 1.72
CA GLN A 8 10.31 -4.05 2.90
C GLN A 8 8.86 -3.95 3.36
N ILE A 9 8.66 -3.90 4.69
CA ILE A 9 7.33 -3.71 5.30
C ILE A 9 7.41 -2.48 6.19
N GLY A 10 6.58 -1.47 5.91
CA GLY A 10 6.48 -0.22 6.65
C GLY A 10 5.04 0.03 7.14
N LEU A 11 4.87 1.04 7.98
CA LEU A 11 3.53 1.54 8.32
C LEU A 11 2.91 2.23 7.11
N LEU A 12 1.58 2.24 7.03
CA LEU A 12 0.86 3.05 6.04
C LEU A 12 1.14 4.53 6.26
N GLU A 13 1.59 5.22 5.23
CA GLU A 13 1.81 6.67 5.21
C GLU A 13 0.79 7.39 4.29
N GLU A 14 0.74 8.72 4.39
CA GLU A 14 -0.21 9.53 3.59
C GLU A 14 0.02 9.37 2.08
N GLY A 15 1.29 9.34 1.64
CA GLY A 15 1.67 9.17 0.24
C GLY A 15 1.33 7.80 -0.36
N ASP A 16 1.13 6.78 0.48
CA ASP A 16 0.75 5.45 0.03
C ASP A 16 -0.72 5.39 -0.40
N THR A 17 -1.58 6.22 0.19
CA THR A 17 -3.04 6.12 0.00
C THR A 17 -3.46 6.31 -1.46
N SER A 18 -2.87 7.28 -2.16
CA SER A 18 -3.12 7.56 -3.57
C SER A 18 -2.49 6.50 -4.49
N SER A 19 -1.26 6.10 -4.18
CA SER A 19 -0.50 5.10 -4.95
C SER A 19 -1.17 3.72 -4.90
N ILE A 20 -1.60 3.29 -3.71
CA ILE A 20 -2.37 2.05 -3.52
C ILE A 20 -3.73 2.16 -4.24
N ALA A 21 -4.46 3.28 -4.10
CA ALA A 21 -5.74 3.43 -4.80
C ALA A 21 -5.60 3.29 -6.32
N ALA A 22 -4.57 3.91 -6.91
CA ALA A 22 -4.27 3.82 -8.33
C ALA A 22 -3.95 2.38 -8.78
N ALA A 23 -3.04 1.70 -8.06
CA ALA A 23 -2.66 0.31 -8.36
C ALA A 23 -3.89 -0.63 -8.31
N PHE A 24 -4.72 -0.50 -7.28
CA PHE A 24 -5.92 -1.34 -7.12
C PHE A 24 -7.00 -1.04 -8.16
N GLN A 25 -7.17 0.22 -8.55
CA GLN A 25 -8.08 0.61 -9.63
C GLN A 25 -7.67 -0.04 -10.96
N GLN A 26 -6.37 -0.08 -11.27
CA GLN A 26 -5.85 -0.74 -12.48
C GLN A 26 -6.11 -2.26 -12.46
N MET A 27 -6.06 -2.89 -11.29
CA MET A 27 -6.42 -4.31 -11.10
C MET A 27 -7.94 -4.59 -11.17
N GLY A 28 -8.76 -3.57 -11.44
CA GLY A 28 -10.22 -3.67 -11.46
C GLY A 28 -10.85 -3.68 -10.05
N TRP A 29 -10.06 -3.51 -9.00
CA TRP A 29 -10.57 -3.37 -7.65
C TRP A 29 -10.93 -1.91 -7.36
N LYS A 30 -12.22 -1.61 -7.34
CA LYS A 30 -12.76 -0.28 -7.03
C LYS A 30 -12.70 0.06 -5.53
N LYS A 31 -11.53 -0.02 -4.91
CA LYS A 31 -11.32 0.54 -3.57
C LYS A 31 -10.92 2.01 -3.70
N PRO A 32 -11.76 2.95 -3.25
CA PRO A 32 -11.46 4.38 -3.38
C PRO A 32 -10.34 4.79 -2.42
N GLU A 33 -9.57 5.81 -2.79
CA GLU A 33 -8.52 6.43 -1.95
C GLU A 33 -9.03 6.78 -0.54
N THR A 34 -10.27 7.26 -0.45
CA THR A 34 -10.94 7.59 0.82
C THR A 34 -10.96 6.43 1.81
N GLN A 35 -10.92 5.19 1.32
CA GLN A 35 -10.87 4.01 2.16
C GLN A 35 -9.50 3.86 2.85
N TYR A 36 -8.40 4.15 2.14
CA TYR A 36 -7.04 4.09 2.69
C TYR A 36 -6.74 5.30 3.58
N GLN A 37 -7.24 6.48 3.21
CA GLN A 37 -7.21 7.67 4.08
C GLN A 37 -7.90 7.39 5.42
N ARG A 38 -9.06 6.71 5.41
CA ARG A 38 -9.74 6.30 6.65
C ARG A 38 -8.87 5.34 7.48
N TYR A 39 -8.22 4.37 6.85
CA TYR A 39 -7.32 3.46 7.55
C TYR A 39 -6.12 4.17 8.17
N LEU A 40 -5.58 5.19 7.51
CA LEU A 40 -4.52 6.03 8.06
C LEU A 40 -5.01 6.79 9.30
N GLN A 41 -6.22 7.36 9.27
CA GLN A 41 -6.81 8.03 10.44
C GLN A 41 -7.06 7.05 11.59
N GLU A 42 -7.57 5.85 11.30
CA GLU A 42 -7.73 4.79 12.30
C GLU A 42 -6.37 4.36 12.88
N GLN A 43 -5.31 4.36 12.07
CA GLN A 43 -3.95 4.08 12.52
C GLN A 43 -3.40 5.15 13.46
N ILE A 44 -3.56 6.43 13.08
CA ILE A 44 -3.17 7.57 13.93
C ILE A 44 -3.95 7.55 15.25
N ALA A 45 -5.23 7.16 15.22
CA ALA A 45 -6.07 7.02 16.42
C ALA A 45 -5.75 5.78 17.26
N GLY A 46 -4.84 4.89 16.82
CA GLY A 46 -4.47 3.67 17.52
C GLY A 46 -5.56 2.57 17.51
N THR A 47 -6.59 2.71 16.67
CA THR A 47 -7.68 1.73 16.55
C THR A 47 -7.41 0.67 15.48
N ARG A 48 -6.44 0.91 14.60
CA ARG A 48 -5.94 -0.01 13.57
C ARG A 48 -4.42 0.11 13.48
N THR A 49 -3.75 -0.90 12.95
CA THR A 49 -2.39 -0.74 12.42
C THR A 49 -2.36 -1.29 11.02
N CYS A 50 -1.92 -0.48 10.06
CA CYS A 50 -1.81 -0.84 8.66
C CYS A 50 -0.34 -0.94 8.28
N PHE A 51 -0.02 -1.99 7.54
CA PHE A 51 1.30 -2.19 6.99
C PHE A 51 1.23 -2.22 5.47
N VAL A 52 2.26 -1.67 4.85
CA VAL A 52 2.45 -1.61 3.42
C VAL A 52 3.73 -2.34 3.10
N ALA A 53 3.66 -3.28 2.16
CA ALA A 53 4.81 -4.00 1.66
C ALA A 53 5.26 -3.40 0.33
N THR A 54 6.56 -3.23 0.16
CA THR A 54 7.20 -2.80 -1.08
C THR A 54 8.22 -3.84 -1.54
N ILE A 55 8.42 -3.94 -2.84
CA ILE A 55 9.46 -4.77 -3.49
C ILE A 55 10.45 -3.79 -4.13
N ASP A 56 11.73 -3.88 -3.74
CA ASP A 56 12.80 -2.99 -4.17
C ASP A 56 12.45 -1.49 -4.03
N GLY A 57 11.74 -1.15 -2.95
CA GLY A 57 11.29 0.22 -2.64
C GLY A 57 10.09 0.69 -3.45
N GLN A 58 9.53 -0.14 -4.32
CA GLN A 58 8.31 0.15 -5.06
C GLN A 58 7.12 -0.54 -4.40
N LEU A 59 5.99 0.16 -4.30
CA LEU A 59 4.73 -0.53 -4.05
C LEU A 59 4.58 -1.61 -5.13
N PRO A 60 4.05 -2.80 -4.80
CA PRO A 60 3.78 -3.80 -5.80
C PRO A 60 2.70 -3.28 -6.75
N ASP A 61 3.12 -2.53 -7.76
CA ASP A 61 2.45 -2.39 -9.03
C ASP A 61 2.58 -3.76 -9.68
N LEU A 62 1.57 -4.61 -9.45
CA LEU A 62 1.33 -5.82 -10.24
C LEU A 62 2.60 -6.60 -10.63
N LEU A 63 3.02 -7.58 -9.81
CA LEU A 63 3.77 -8.72 -10.35
C LEU A 63 2.86 -9.39 -11.39
N THR A 64 3.17 -9.21 -12.67
CA THR A 64 2.59 -10.00 -13.77
C THR A 64 3.41 -11.26 -13.98
#